data_AF-A0A1E3YQV2-F1
#
_entry.id   AF-A0A1E3YQV2-F1
#
_cell.length_a   1.000
_cell.length_b   1.000
_cell.length_c   1.000
_cell.angle_alpha   90.00
_cell.angle_beta   90.00
_cell.angle_gamma   90.00
#
_symmetry.space_group_name_H-M   'P 1'
#
loop_
_entity.id
_entity.type
_entity.pdbx_description
1 polymer ?
#
loop_
_entity_poly.entity_id
_entity_poly.type
_entity_poly.pdbx_seq_one_letter_code
_entity_poly.pdbx_strand_id
1 'polypeptide(L)'
;MSQNTLTLQLFFEDPIKLKLAQLTYQYLCSDNTEQAQRWADKLGAANLESLWDAQWFNASASAASTHLLLQFDTGTSDPPPLRQLEALFDQGLRAAVLEIFYDQVGETERMHFDRGQWVSRKAFMDANPQWRAVVEPAQHGGEGQGNGGEEGGEADDPYACSKDPAKPLAVAKLRQQEEKRMREAREAAEVFVEMAQAMGKSGKSPMQGLIAVLLLRAGLKGLVHAVAFTVVTVLLFKGFWLWMGLGLVLAVALPLYYMATEHKELRGDDGDDDADPPGDDGPATVMAPQ
;
A
#
# COMPACT_ATOMS: atom_id res chain seq x y z
N MET A 1 2.33 -1.71 18.40
CA MET A 1 1.55 -1.41 17.19
C MET A 1 2.56 -0.89 16.18
N SER A 2 2.57 -1.40 14.95
CA SER A 2 3.48 -0.88 13.94
C SER A 2 3.05 0.53 13.50
N GLN A 3 4.02 1.35 13.11
CA GLN A 3 3.86 2.78 12.82
C GLN A 3 4.66 3.12 11.57
N ASN A 4 4.23 4.13 10.81
CA ASN A 4 5.04 4.65 9.71
C ASN A 4 5.82 5.87 10.22
N THR A 5 7.10 5.96 9.89
CA THR A 5 7.89 7.17 10.16
C THR A 5 7.97 8.00 8.90
N LEU A 6 7.56 9.26 9.00
CA LEU A 6 7.53 10.20 7.89
C LEU A 6 8.61 11.27 8.09
N THR A 7 9.36 11.54 7.03
CA THR A 7 10.30 12.65 6.96
C THR A 7 9.89 13.58 5.83
N LEU A 8 9.66 14.85 6.16
CA LEU A 8 9.25 15.88 5.20
C LEU A 8 10.31 16.99 5.13
N GLN A 9 10.92 17.13 3.97
CA GLN A 9 11.82 18.24 3.65
C GLN A 9 11.05 19.30 2.88
N LEU A 10 10.99 20.51 3.42
CA LEU A 10 10.21 21.63 2.89
C LEU A 10 11.14 22.76 2.42
N PHE A 11 11.00 23.14 1.16
CA PHE A 11 11.82 24.17 0.51
C PHE A 11 10.94 25.34 0.10
N PHE A 12 11.22 26.52 0.67
CA PHE A 12 10.53 27.76 0.33
C PHE A 12 11.41 28.63 -0.56
N GLU A 13 10.79 29.35 -1.49
CA GLU A 13 11.50 30.30 -2.35
C GLU A 13 11.79 31.61 -1.60
N ASP A 14 10.88 32.03 -0.71
CA ASP A 14 11.05 33.19 0.15
C ASP A 14 11.64 32.80 1.52
N PRO A 15 12.83 33.31 1.89
CA PRO A 15 13.44 33.07 3.21
C PRO A 15 12.58 33.52 4.39
N ILE A 16 11.73 34.54 4.21
CA ILE A 16 10.80 34.99 5.25
C ILE A 16 9.74 33.92 5.47
N LYS A 17 9.15 33.37 4.40
CA LYS A 17 8.19 32.26 4.49
C LYS A 17 8.81 31.02 5.12
N LEU A 18 10.06 30.69 4.77
CA LEU A 18 10.81 29.61 5.45
C LEU A 18 10.89 29.86 6.95
N LYS A 19 11.30 31.07 7.36
CA LYS A 19 11.46 31.39 8.79
C LYS A 19 10.14 31.35 9.56
N LEU A 20 9.05 31.82 8.94
CA LEU A 20 7.72 31.75 9.51
C LEU A 20 7.26 30.30 9.68
N ALA A 21 7.43 29.46 8.66
CA ALA A 21 7.12 28.03 8.75
C ALA A 21 7.95 27.33 9.84
N GLN A 22 9.26 27.59 9.90
CA GLN A 22 10.12 27.05 10.97
C GLN A 22 9.61 27.39 12.36
N LEU A 23 9.20 28.66 12.60
CA LEU A 23 8.64 29.06 13.87
C LEU A 23 7.31 28.35 14.16
N THR A 24 6.40 28.29 13.19
CA THR A 24 5.12 27.57 13.33
C THR A 24 5.33 26.12 13.78
N TYR A 25 6.19 25.37 13.08
CA TYR A 25 6.41 23.95 13.38
C TYR A 25 7.23 23.71 14.65
N GLN A 26 8.18 24.58 14.99
CA GLN A 26 8.91 24.49 16.26
C GLN A 26 7.99 24.69 17.46
N TYR A 27 7.06 25.64 17.39
CA TYR A 27 6.08 25.84 18.45
C TYR A 27 5.02 24.74 18.51
N LEU A 28 4.61 24.18 17.36
CA LEU A 28 3.77 22.99 17.30
C LEU A 28 4.41 21.79 18.02
N CYS A 29 5.69 21.51 17.74
CA CYS A 29 6.41 20.39 18.37
C CYS A 29 6.72 20.63 19.87
N SER A 30 6.53 21.86 20.35
CA SER A 30 6.73 22.23 21.77
C SER A 30 5.39 22.43 22.51
N ASP A 31 4.28 21.97 21.92
CA ASP A 31 2.91 22.12 22.44
C ASP A 31 2.48 23.57 22.74
N ASN A 32 3.12 24.56 22.10
CA ASN A 32 2.77 25.98 22.25
C ASN A 32 1.87 26.43 21.10
N THR A 33 0.60 26.03 21.18
CA THR A 33 -0.40 26.28 20.14
C THR A 33 -0.69 27.77 19.91
N GLU A 34 -0.59 28.61 20.94
CA GLU A 34 -0.80 30.06 20.82
C GLU A 34 0.27 30.72 19.94
N GLN A 35 1.55 30.44 20.20
CA GLN A 35 2.62 30.95 19.35
C GLN A 35 2.59 30.31 17.96
N ALA A 36 2.31 29.00 17.87
CA ALA A 36 2.18 28.32 16.59
C ALA A 36 1.11 28.97 15.70
N GLN A 37 -0.08 29.25 16.25
CA GLN A 37 -1.16 29.93 15.55
C GLN A 37 -0.73 31.33 15.10
N ARG A 38 -0.10 32.11 15.98
CA ARG A 38 0.39 33.46 15.65
C ARG A 38 1.35 33.47 14.45
N TRP A 39 2.23 32.48 14.36
CA TRP A 39 3.16 32.38 13.23
C TRP A 39 2.50 31.79 11.99
N ALA A 40 1.55 30.85 12.14
CA ALA A 40 0.72 30.34 11.04
C ALA A 40 -0.10 31.46 10.37
N ASP A 41 -0.67 32.38 11.16
CA ASP A 41 -1.41 33.55 10.65
C ASP A 41 -0.52 34.45 9.80
N LYS A 42 0.73 34.67 10.25
CA LYS A 42 1.73 35.45 9.49
C LYS A 42 2.20 34.73 8.24
N LEU A 43 2.27 33.40 8.27
CA LEU A 43 2.57 32.58 7.11
C LEU A 43 1.44 32.69 6.06
N GLY A 44 0.21 32.96 6.49
CA GLY A 44 -0.97 33.13 5.65
C GLY A 44 -1.92 31.93 5.67
N ALA A 45 -1.68 30.96 6.56
CA ALA A 45 -2.53 29.79 6.69
C ALA A 45 -3.91 30.14 7.25
N ALA A 46 -4.95 29.45 6.78
CA ALA A 46 -6.32 29.71 7.21
C ALA A 46 -6.56 29.31 8.68
N ASN A 47 -5.94 28.22 9.12
CA ASN A 47 -5.95 27.73 10.50
C ASN A 47 -4.77 26.78 10.73
N LEU A 48 -4.45 26.50 11.99
CA LEU A 48 -3.35 25.58 12.33
C LEU A 48 -3.59 24.15 11.83
N GLU A 49 -4.84 23.68 11.83
CA GLU A 49 -5.25 22.35 11.34
C GLU A 49 -5.00 22.13 9.84
N SER A 50 -4.85 23.21 9.07
CA SER A 50 -4.46 23.12 7.66
C SER A 50 -2.99 22.77 7.48
N LEU A 51 -2.14 23.07 8.48
CA LEU A 51 -0.70 22.85 8.46
C LEU A 51 -0.25 21.66 9.30
N TRP A 52 -1.10 21.21 10.22
CA TRP A 52 -0.81 20.19 11.22
C TRP A 52 -1.95 19.20 11.35
N ASP A 53 -1.64 17.91 11.35
CA ASP A 53 -2.60 16.87 11.68
C ASP A 53 -2.49 16.48 13.16
N ALA A 54 -3.62 16.41 13.86
CA ALA A 54 -3.64 15.98 15.26
C ALA A 54 -3.25 14.50 15.43
N GLN A 55 -3.21 13.73 14.33
CA GLN A 55 -2.79 12.33 14.33
C GLN A 55 -1.27 12.15 14.29
N TRP A 56 -0.49 13.21 14.06
CA TRP A 56 0.97 13.12 14.09
C TRP A 56 1.47 13.05 15.53
N PHE A 57 2.36 12.10 15.80
CA PHE A 57 2.99 11.94 17.11
C PHE A 57 4.51 11.78 16.97
N ASN A 58 5.23 11.88 18.10
CA ASN A 58 6.71 11.93 18.14
C ASN A 58 7.30 12.99 17.20
N ALA A 59 6.57 14.07 16.97
CA ALA A 59 6.92 15.02 15.94
C ALA A 59 8.08 15.93 16.36
N SER A 60 8.98 16.21 15.43
CA SER A 60 10.09 17.12 15.61
C SER A 60 10.29 17.99 14.36
N ALA A 61 10.78 19.21 14.60
CA ALA A 61 11.05 20.18 13.55
C ALA A 61 12.50 20.67 13.67
N SER A 62 13.29 20.44 12.64
CA SER A 62 14.66 20.93 12.53
C SER A 62 14.75 22.04 11.48
N ALA A 63 15.28 23.19 11.90
CA ALA A 63 15.41 24.36 11.05
C ALA A 63 16.83 24.44 10.45
N ALA A 64 16.92 24.42 9.13
CA ALA A 64 18.15 24.71 8.39
C ALA A 64 18.06 26.08 7.70
N SER A 65 19.18 26.61 7.21
CA SER A 65 19.19 27.89 6.49
C SER A 65 18.45 27.82 5.14
N THR A 66 18.36 26.63 4.54
CA THR A 66 17.82 26.41 3.19
C THR A 66 16.49 25.68 3.16
N HIS A 67 16.11 25.01 4.24
CA HIS A 67 14.92 24.16 4.30
C HIS A 67 14.44 23.96 5.73
N LEU A 68 13.24 23.40 5.86
CA LEU A 68 12.67 22.91 7.10
C LEU A 68 12.54 21.39 7.00
N LEU A 69 13.03 20.68 8.01
CA LEU A 69 12.88 19.23 8.13
C LEU A 69 11.85 18.93 9.21
N LEU A 70 10.81 18.20 8.87
CA LEU A 70 9.84 17.66 9.82
C LEU A 70 9.98 16.14 9.87
N GLN A 71 9.95 15.58 11.06
CA GLN A 71 9.90 14.14 11.28
C GLN A 71 8.76 13.84 12.24
N PHE A 72 7.93 12.86 11.91
CA PHE A 72 6.78 12.48 12.73
C PHE A 72 6.34 11.07 12.38
N ASP A 73 5.64 10.43 13.31
CA ASP A 73 5.08 9.10 13.11
C ASP A 73 3.57 9.19 12.84
N THR A 74 3.05 8.23 12.07
CA THR A 74 1.63 8.04 11.82
C THR A 74 1.22 6.58 12.01
N GLY A 75 -0.08 6.31 12.02
CA GLY A 75 -0.61 4.97 11.87
C GLY A 75 -0.26 4.36 10.51
N THR A 76 -0.25 3.03 10.45
CA THR A 76 0.13 2.26 9.25
C THR A 76 -0.81 2.46 8.07
N SER A 77 -2.06 2.84 8.35
CA SER A 77 -3.12 3.05 7.36
C SER A 77 -3.43 4.53 7.14
N ASP A 78 -2.70 5.42 7.79
CA ASP A 78 -2.92 6.86 7.65
C ASP A 78 -2.40 7.33 6.29
N PRO A 79 -3.11 8.24 5.61
CA PRO A 79 -2.70 8.73 4.32
C PRO A 79 -1.44 9.61 4.45
N PRO A 80 -0.64 9.76 3.38
CA PRO A 80 0.36 10.81 3.30
C PRO A 80 -0.26 12.20 3.57
N PRO A 81 0.52 13.17 4.07
CA PRO A 81 0.06 14.49 4.49
C PRO A 81 -0.23 15.43 3.30
N LEU A 82 -1.01 14.98 2.32
CA LEU A 82 -1.28 15.72 1.08
C LEU A 82 -2.05 17.01 1.31
N ARG A 83 -2.94 17.03 2.31
CA ARG A 83 -3.70 18.24 2.68
C ARG A 83 -2.76 19.32 3.22
N GLN A 84 -1.85 18.96 4.11
CA GLN A 84 -0.89 19.88 4.69
C GLN A 84 0.11 20.38 3.63
N LEU A 85 0.55 19.50 2.72
CA LEU A 85 1.36 19.88 1.57
C LEU A 85 0.65 20.87 0.65
N GLU A 86 -0.62 20.60 0.28
CA GLU A 86 -1.43 21.52 -0.53
C GLU A 86 -1.52 22.91 0.12
N ALA A 87 -1.84 22.97 1.41
CA ALA A 87 -1.91 24.22 2.15
C ALA A 87 -0.57 24.97 2.17
N LEU A 88 0.55 24.27 2.34
CA LEU A 88 1.88 24.89 2.31
C LEU A 88 2.24 25.43 0.93
N PHE A 89 1.88 24.72 -0.16
CA PHE A 89 2.05 25.20 -1.53
C PHE A 89 1.29 26.51 -1.77
N ASP A 90 0.08 26.64 -1.23
CA ASP A 90 -0.69 27.89 -1.27
C ASP A 90 -0.01 29.04 -0.48
N GLN A 91 0.86 28.72 0.48
CA GLN A 91 1.59 29.69 1.31
C GLN A 91 3.04 29.96 0.88
N GLY A 92 3.42 29.54 -0.33
CA GLY A 92 4.73 29.85 -0.90
C GLY A 92 5.80 28.77 -0.69
N LEU A 93 5.41 27.56 -0.30
CA LEU A 93 6.27 26.39 -0.45
C LEU A 93 6.57 26.21 -1.95
N ARG A 94 7.85 26.05 -2.27
CA ARG A 94 8.28 25.84 -3.65
C ARG A 94 8.37 24.36 -4.00
N ALA A 95 8.92 23.57 -3.09
CA ALA A 95 9.10 22.15 -3.29
C ALA A 95 9.10 21.40 -1.97
N ALA A 96 8.80 20.10 -2.03
CA ALA A 96 8.88 19.21 -0.88
C ALA A 96 9.40 17.84 -1.30
N VAL A 97 10.06 17.16 -0.38
CA VAL A 97 10.38 15.74 -0.48
C VAL A 97 9.77 15.05 0.72
N LEU A 98 8.92 14.08 0.45
CA LEU A 98 8.29 13.24 1.47
C LEU A 98 8.93 11.86 1.39
N GLU A 99 9.41 11.37 2.53
CA GLU A 99 9.87 10.01 2.71
C GLU A 99 9.01 9.32 3.76
N ILE A 100 8.58 8.11 3.47
CA ILE A 100 7.77 7.27 4.34
C ILE A 100 8.51 5.96 4.55
N PHE A 101 8.85 5.64 5.79
CA PHE A 101 9.37 4.34 6.17
C PHE A 101 8.22 3.50 6.74
N TYR A 102 7.93 2.37 6.09
CA TYR A 102 6.88 1.43 6.47
C TYR A 102 7.46 0.32 7.37
N ASP A 103 7.36 0.50 8.68
CA ASP A 103 7.90 -0.44 9.69
C ASP A 103 7.42 -1.89 9.50
N GLN A 104 6.19 -2.10 9.01
CA GLN A 104 5.64 -3.44 8.80
C GLN A 104 6.38 -4.27 7.75
N VAL A 105 6.91 -3.61 6.72
CA VAL A 105 7.53 -4.26 5.56
C VAL A 105 9.01 -3.91 5.42
N GLY A 106 9.51 -2.97 6.22
CA GLY A 106 10.90 -2.50 6.15
C GLY A 106 11.23 -1.76 4.85
N GLU A 107 10.21 -1.22 4.17
CA GLU A 107 10.36 -0.52 2.89
C GLU A 107 10.27 0.99 3.08
N THR A 108 10.99 1.72 2.23
CA THR A 108 10.93 3.19 2.16
C THR A 108 10.28 3.60 0.85
N GLU A 109 9.36 4.56 0.91
CA GLU A 109 8.78 5.23 -0.25
C GLU A 109 9.16 6.71 -0.21
N ARG A 110 9.68 7.23 -1.33
CA ARG A 110 10.02 8.65 -1.47
C ARG A 110 9.21 9.31 -2.58
N MET A 111 8.63 10.47 -2.30
CA MET A 111 7.85 11.28 -3.23
C MET A 111 8.44 12.68 -3.36
N HIS A 112 8.51 13.18 -4.59
CA HIS A 112 9.08 14.49 -4.90
C HIS A 112 7.99 15.45 -5.41
N PHE A 113 7.86 16.61 -4.79
CA PHE A 113 6.87 17.62 -5.15
C PHE A 113 7.55 18.92 -5.56
N ASP A 114 7.23 19.45 -6.74
CA ASP A 114 7.68 20.76 -7.21
C ASP A 114 6.46 21.57 -7.65
N ARG A 115 6.37 22.83 -7.19
CA ARG A 115 5.30 23.78 -7.54
C ARG A 115 3.87 23.19 -7.42
N GLY A 116 3.60 22.47 -6.34
CA GLY A 116 2.29 21.86 -6.08
C GLY A 116 1.98 20.64 -6.96
N GLN A 117 2.98 20.04 -7.61
CA GLN A 117 2.84 18.83 -8.40
C GLN A 117 3.77 17.73 -7.90
N TRP A 118 3.28 16.51 -7.78
CA TRP A 118 4.10 15.31 -7.67
C TRP A 118 4.77 15.05 -9.02
N VAL A 119 6.10 14.98 -9.00
CA VAL A 119 6.97 14.83 -10.16
C VAL A 119 7.93 13.66 -9.93
N SER A 120 8.62 13.23 -10.99
CA SER A 120 9.67 12.23 -10.87
C SER A 120 10.91 12.80 -10.17
N ARG A 121 11.69 11.93 -9.50
CA ARG A 121 12.99 12.29 -8.90
C ARG A 121 13.88 13.06 -9.88
N LYS A 122 13.99 12.55 -11.13
CA LYS A 122 14.78 13.20 -12.17
C LYS A 122 14.30 14.63 -12.47
N ALA A 123 12.99 14.80 -12.70
CA ALA A 123 12.43 16.12 -12.99
C ALA A 123 12.63 17.10 -11.82
N PHE A 124 12.48 16.62 -10.59
CA PHE A 124 12.75 17.42 -9.39
C PHE A 124 14.21 17.89 -9.32
N MET A 125 15.15 16.98 -9.53
CA MET A 125 16.59 17.25 -9.45
C MET A 125 17.09 18.15 -10.59
N ASP A 126 16.49 18.03 -11.78
CA ASP A 126 16.78 18.89 -12.92
C ASP A 126 16.23 20.31 -12.69
N ALA A 127 15.06 20.44 -12.07
CA ALA A 127 14.44 21.73 -11.76
C ALA A 127 15.08 22.44 -10.55
N ASN A 128 15.60 21.69 -9.59
CA ASN A 128 16.09 22.22 -8.32
C ASN A 128 17.50 21.68 -7.95
N PRO A 129 18.52 21.87 -8.81
CA PRO A 129 19.86 21.30 -8.59
C PRO A 129 20.53 21.78 -7.30
N GLN A 130 20.17 22.97 -6.82
CA GLN A 130 20.68 23.55 -5.58
C GLN A 130 20.32 22.75 -4.32
N TRP A 131 19.27 21.93 -4.35
CA TRP A 131 18.83 21.12 -3.21
C TRP A 131 19.33 19.67 -3.25
N ARG A 132 20.04 19.26 -4.32
CA ARG A 132 20.58 17.90 -4.44
C ARG A 132 21.42 17.50 -3.22
N ALA A 133 22.30 18.37 -2.74
CA ALA A 133 23.14 18.08 -1.58
C ALA A 133 22.36 17.92 -0.25
N VAL A 134 21.11 18.39 -0.21
CA VAL A 134 20.22 18.26 0.96
C VAL A 134 19.35 17.01 0.84
N VAL A 135 18.77 16.77 -0.34
CA VAL A 135 17.85 15.66 -0.61
C VAL A 135 18.60 14.34 -0.76
N GLU A 136 19.78 14.39 -1.37
CA GLU A 136 20.69 13.27 -1.64
C GLU A 136 22.11 13.65 -1.21
N PRO A 137 22.34 13.80 0.11
CA PRO A 137 23.68 14.07 0.60
C PRO A 137 24.62 12.96 0.15
N ALA A 138 25.76 13.34 -0.42
CA ALA A 138 26.78 12.37 -0.79
C ALA A 138 27.18 11.59 0.48
N GLN A 139 26.96 10.28 0.46
CA GLN A 139 27.48 9.41 1.51
C GLN A 139 28.99 9.61 1.55
N HIS A 140 29.49 10.22 2.62
CA HIS A 140 30.91 10.12 2.92
C HIS A 140 31.15 8.65 3.18
N GLY A 141 31.95 8.02 2.31
CA GLY A 141 32.30 6.61 2.42
C GLY A 141 32.60 6.29 3.87
N GLY A 142 31.79 5.41 4.45
CA GLY A 142 31.93 5.05 5.85
C GLY A 142 33.36 4.60 6.09
N GLU A 143 34.04 5.26 7.02
CA GLU A 143 35.22 4.73 7.68
C GLU A 143 34.79 3.47 8.45
N GLY A 144 34.69 2.37 7.72
CA GLY A 144 34.40 1.02 8.18
C GLY A 144 35.53 0.12 7.70
N GLN A 145 36.40 -0.21 8.62
CA GLN A 145 37.66 -0.90 8.43
C GLN A 145 37.47 -2.34 7.93
N GLY A 146 38.06 -2.65 6.77
CA GLY A 146 38.67 -3.94 6.41
C GLY A 146 37.75 -5.15 6.18
N ASN A 147 37.62 -5.60 4.93
CA ASN A 147 38.49 -6.65 4.38
C ASN A 147 38.26 -6.76 2.87
N GLY A 148 39.30 -7.14 2.13
CA GLY A 148 39.31 -7.16 0.67
C GLY A 148 38.22 -8.01 0.04
N GLY A 149 37.70 -7.50 -1.08
CA GLY A 149 36.78 -8.17 -1.98
C GLY A 149 36.42 -7.22 -3.10
N GLU A 150 37.15 -7.30 -4.21
CA GLU A 150 36.73 -6.72 -5.49
C GLU A 150 35.43 -7.41 -5.92
N GLU A 151 34.28 -6.80 -5.63
CA GLU A 151 33.06 -7.05 -6.37
C GLU A 151 32.42 -5.70 -6.68
N GLY A 152 32.58 -5.27 -7.94
CA GLY A 152 31.84 -4.15 -8.51
C GLY A 152 30.37 -4.50 -8.68
N GLY A 153 29.64 -4.64 -7.58
CA GLY A 153 28.20 -4.43 -7.56
C GLY A 153 27.94 -2.93 -7.66
N GLU A 154 27.06 -2.52 -8.58
CA GLU A 154 26.46 -1.19 -8.52
C GLU A 154 26.04 -0.94 -7.07
N ALA A 155 26.66 0.02 -6.39
CA ALA A 155 26.21 0.41 -5.07
C ALA A 155 24.73 0.79 -5.24
N ASP A 156 23.83 -0.01 -4.64
CA ASP A 156 22.39 0.27 -4.66
C ASP A 156 22.20 1.73 -4.29
N ASP A 157 21.72 2.53 -5.24
CA ASP A 157 21.48 3.95 -5.00
C ASP A 157 20.48 4.05 -3.85
N PRO A 158 20.89 4.54 -2.66
CA PRO A 158 20.05 4.54 -1.47
C PRO A 158 18.81 5.43 -1.64
N TYR A 159 18.77 6.23 -2.70
CA TYR A 159 17.68 7.12 -3.06
C TYR A 159 16.87 6.61 -4.27
N ALA A 160 17.07 5.36 -4.70
CA ALA A 160 16.32 4.71 -5.77
C ALA A 160 14.86 4.38 -5.40
N CYS A 161 14.50 4.47 -4.11
CA CYS A 161 13.15 4.22 -3.58
C CYS A 161 12.11 5.30 -3.94
N SER A 162 12.30 6.00 -5.05
CA SER A 162 11.38 7.04 -5.53
C SER A 162 10.16 6.43 -6.20
N LYS A 163 8.99 6.83 -5.73
CA LYS A 163 7.73 6.58 -6.44
C LYS A 163 7.52 7.70 -7.43
N ASP A 164 7.88 7.41 -8.68
CA ASP A 164 7.79 8.39 -9.77
C ASP A 164 6.43 8.28 -10.48
N PRO A 165 5.69 9.38 -10.64
CA PRO A 165 4.46 9.36 -11.40
C PRO A 165 4.75 9.30 -12.90
N ALA A 166 3.90 8.61 -13.66
CA ALA A 166 4.01 8.56 -15.12
C ALA A 166 3.89 9.94 -15.79
N LYS A 167 3.14 10.86 -15.18
CA LYS A 167 3.01 12.27 -15.57
C LYS A 167 2.85 13.13 -14.31
N PRO A 168 3.32 14.39 -14.30
CA PRO A 168 3.12 15.29 -13.18
C PRO A 168 1.65 15.37 -12.75
N LEU A 169 1.39 15.23 -11.45
CA LEU A 169 0.05 15.26 -10.86
C LEU A 169 -0.03 16.36 -9.81
N ALA A 170 -1.02 17.24 -9.91
CA ALA A 170 -1.27 18.26 -8.89
C ALA A 170 -1.59 17.61 -7.53
N VAL A 171 -1.03 18.14 -6.44
CA VAL A 171 -1.26 17.65 -5.07
C VAL A 171 -2.74 17.64 -4.72
N ALA A 172 -3.48 18.69 -5.11
CA ALA A 172 -4.94 18.76 -4.97
C ALA A 172 -5.66 17.56 -5.61
N LYS A 173 -5.22 17.14 -6.79
CA LYS A 173 -5.79 15.98 -7.50
C LYS A 173 -5.42 14.67 -6.82
N LEU A 174 -4.19 14.56 -6.30
CA LEU A 174 -3.77 13.39 -5.54
C LEU A 174 -4.58 13.24 -4.25
N ARG A 175 -4.79 14.33 -3.52
CA ARG A 175 -5.65 14.36 -2.32
C ARG A 175 -7.05 13.87 -2.65
N GLN A 176 -7.68 14.39 -3.70
CA GLN A 176 -9.01 13.93 -4.12
C GLN A 176 -9.06 12.44 -4.49
N GLN A 177 -8.02 11.93 -5.14
CA GLN A 177 -7.94 10.50 -5.48
C GLN A 177 -7.75 9.61 -4.26
N GLU A 178 -7.03 10.09 -3.25
CA GLU A 178 -6.82 9.37 -2.00
C GLU A 178 -8.06 9.38 -1.12
N GLU A 179 -8.72 10.53 -0.96
CA GLU A 179 -10.01 10.64 -0.25
C GLU A 179 -11.07 9.75 -0.89
N LYS A 180 -11.13 9.72 -2.22
CA LYS A 180 -12.03 8.83 -2.95
C LYS A 180 -11.71 7.35 -2.66
N ARG A 181 -10.43 6.96 -2.71
CA ARG A 181 -10.00 5.58 -2.41
C ARG A 181 -10.33 5.19 -0.97
N MET A 182 -10.10 6.08 -0.01
CA MET A 182 -10.45 5.81 1.40
C MET A 182 -11.94 5.68 1.62
N ARG A 183 -12.75 6.51 0.95
CA ARG A 183 -14.21 6.40 1.00
C ARG A 183 -14.69 5.07 0.43
N GLU A 184 -14.20 4.70 -0.75
CA GLU A 184 -14.53 3.41 -1.39
C GLU A 184 -14.11 2.22 -0.52
N ALA A 185 -12.93 2.30 0.13
CA ALA A 185 -12.46 1.27 1.05
C ALA A 185 -13.35 1.15 2.31
N ARG A 186 -13.82 2.28 2.87
CA ARG A 186 -14.75 2.29 4.00
C ARG A 186 -16.12 1.71 3.62
N GLU A 187 -16.68 2.15 2.50
CA GLU A 187 -17.95 1.64 1.98
C GLU A 187 -17.86 0.13 1.71
N ALA A 188 -16.74 -0.36 1.15
CA ALA A 188 -16.50 -1.78 0.97
C ALA A 188 -16.41 -2.54 2.32
N ALA A 189 -15.70 -1.99 3.31
CA ALA A 189 -15.57 -2.59 4.63
C ALA A 189 -16.93 -2.68 5.36
N GLU A 190 -17.77 -1.65 5.25
CA GLU A 190 -19.13 -1.64 5.79
C GLU A 190 -19.98 -2.75 5.16
N VAL A 191 -19.95 -2.89 3.82
CA VAL A 191 -20.65 -4.00 3.12
C VAL A 191 -20.15 -5.36 3.60
N PHE A 192 -18.83 -5.53 3.80
CA PHE A 192 -18.28 -6.77 4.34
C PHE A 192 -18.76 -7.05 5.77
N VAL A 193 -18.81 -6.03 6.63
CA VAL A 193 -19.31 -6.17 8.01
C VAL A 193 -20.81 -6.51 8.01
N GLU A 194 -21.62 -5.87 7.17
CA GLU A 194 -23.04 -6.17 7.02
C GLU A 194 -23.28 -7.59 6.50
N MET A 195 -22.51 -8.02 5.50
CA MET A 195 -22.55 -9.39 4.99
C MET A 195 -22.16 -10.41 6.06
N ALA A 196 -21.12 -10.14 6.84
CA ALA A 196 -20.69 -10.99 7.95
C ALA A 196 -21.76 -11.09 9.05
N GLN A 197 -22.41 -9.97 9.40
CA GLN A 197 -23.50 -9.96 10.36
C GLN A 197 -24.75 -10.68 9.84
N ALA A 198 -25.10 -10.53 8.56
CA ALA A 198 -26.21 -11.24 7.93
C ALA A 198 -25.97 -12.75 7.89
N MET A 199 -24.73 -13.19 7.61
CA MET A 199 -24.36 -14.61 7.67
C MET A 199 -24.32 -15.15 9.10
N GLY A 200 -23.83 -14.36 10.07
CA GLY A 200 -23.87 -14.70 11.49
C GLY A 200 -25.30 -14.87 12.03
N LYS A 201 -26.25 -14.06 11.56
CA LYS A 201 -27.69 -14.20 11.88
C LYS A 201 -28.36 -15.38 11.16
N SER A 202 -27.80 -15.84 10.04
CA SER A 202 -28.27 -17.01 9.28
C SER A 202 -27.80 -18.36 9.87
N GLY A 203 -26.95 -18.36 10.91
CA GLY A 203 -26.48 -19.60 11.57
C GLY A 203 -25.58 -20.50 10.73
N LYS A 204 -25.09 -20.04 9.56
CA LYS A 204 -24.13 -20.77 8.72
C LYS A 204 -22.71 -20.40 9.14
N SER A 205 -21.81 -21.39 9.21
CA SER A 205 -20.50 -21.18 9.82
C SER A 205 -19.69 -20.10 9.07
N PRO A 206 -18.95 -19.23 9.76
CA PRO A 206 -18.10 -18.21 9.13
C PRO A 206 -17.11 -18.78 8.10
N MET A 207 -16.65 -20.02 8.35
CA MET A 207 -15.78 -20.77 7.44
C MET A 207 -16.50 -21.12 6.12
N GLN A 208 -17.79 -21.49 6.17
CA GLN A 208 -18.60 -21.71 4.97
C GLN A 208 -18.85 -20.40 4.19
N GLY A 209 -18.91 -19.27 4.87
CA GLY A 209 -19.00 -17.95 4.24
C GLY A 209 -17.72 -17.57 3.48
N LEU A 210 -16.55 -17.79 4.08
CA LEU A 210 -15.25 -17.60 3.43
C LEU A 210 -15.05 -18.54 2.25
N ILE A 211 -15.39 -19.82 2.41
CA ILE A 211 -15.39 -20.80 1.32
C ILE A 211 -16.36 -20.37 0.21
N ALA A 212 -17.57 -19.92 0.53
CA ALA A 212 -18.52 -19.44 -0.47
C ALA A 212 -18.00 -18.21 -1.24
N VAL A 213 -17.30 -17.27 -0.58
CA VAL A 213 -16.71 -16.09 -1.22
C VAL A 213 -15.52 -16.47 -2.11
N LEU A 214 -14.66 -17.38 -1.66
CA LEU A 214 -13.55 -17.90 -2.46
C LEU A 214 -14.05 -18.68 -3.68
N LEU A 215 -15.04 -19.56 -3.49
CA LEU A 215 -15.71 -20.30 -4.55
C LEU A 215 -16.45 -19.38 -5.52
N LEU A 216 -17.05 -18.28 -5.04
CA LEU A 216 -17.68 -17.27 -5.89
C LEU A 216 -16.64 -16.52 -6.73
N ARG A 217 -15.50 -16.16 -6.14
CA ARG A 217 -14.38 -15.49 -6.83
C ARG A 217 -13.71 -16.41 -7.86
N ALA A 218 -13.52 -17.69 -7.54
CA ALA A 218 -13.02 -18.72 -8.44
C ALA A 218 -14.01 -19.00 -9.58
N GLY A 219 -15.30 -19.12 -9.25
CA GLY A 219 -16.39 -19.28 -10.22
C GLY A 219 -16.50 -18.09 -11.18
N LEU A 220 -16.35 -16.85 -10.69
CA LEU A 220 -16.35 -15.65 -11.53
C LEU A 220 -15.13 -15.58 -12.45
N LYS A 221 -13.94 -15.96 -11.96
CA LYS A 221 -12.73 -16.07 -12.80
C LYS A 221 -12.88 -17.11 -13.89
N GLY A 222 -13.48 -18.27 -13.56
CA GLY A 222 -13.78 -19.34 -14.52
C GLY A 222 -14.81 -18.90 -15.56
N LEU A 223 -15.86 -18.19 -15.14
CA LEU A 223 -16.88 -17.65 -16.04
C LEU A 223 -16.29 -16.60 -17.01
N VAL A 224 -15.43 -15.70 -16.53
CA VAL A 224 -14.75 -14.71 -17.37
C VAL A 224 -13.83 -15.38 -18.39
N HIS A 225 -13.08 -16.41 -17.99
CA HIS A 225 -12.25 -17.19 -18.92
C HIS A 225 -13.09 -17.94 -19.95
N ALA A 226 -14.21 -18.54 -19.55
CA ALA A 226 -15.11 -19.23 -20.47
C ALA A 226 -15.73 -18.25 -21.49
N VAL A 227 -16.16 -17.07 -21.06
CA VAL A 227 -16.68 -16.03 -21.95
C VAL A 227 -15.60 -15.51 -22.90
N ALA A 228 -14.40 -15.19 -22.40
CA ALA A 228 -13.30 -14.73 -23.23
C ALA A 228 -12.88 -15.78 -24.26
N PHE A 229 -12.76 -17.05 -23.86
CA PHE A 229 -12.45 -18.17 -24.75
C PHE A 229 -13.53 -18.35 -25.81
N THR A 230 -14.81 -18.28 -25.42
CA THR A 230 -15.95 -18.43 -26.36
C THR A 230 -16.00 -17.27 -27.36
N VAL A 231 -15.76 -16.03 -26.93
CA VAL A 231 -15.70 -14.87 -27.83
C VAL A 231 -14.54 -14.99 -28.82
N VAL A 232 -13.34 -15.37 -28.35
CA VAL A 232 -12.16 -15.55 -29.21
C VAL A 232 -12.35 -16.69 -30.21
N THR A 233 -12.92 -17.81 -29.78
CA THR A 233 -13.15 -18.97 -30.67
C THR A 233 -14.28 -18.73 -31.67
N VAL A 234 -15.35 -18.02 -31.31
CA VAL A 234 -16.41 -17.61 -32.23
C VAL A 234 -15.91 -16.62 -33.29
N LEU A 235 -15.00 -15.72 -32.92
CA LEU A 235 -14.39 -14.77 -33.85
C LEU A 235 -13.38 -15.43 -34.81
N LEU A 236 -12.68 -16.48 -34.35
CA LEU A 236 -11.67 -17.19 -35.16
C LEU A 236 -12.24 -18.28 -36.07
N PHE A 237 -13.39 -18.88 -35.74
CA PHE A 237 -13.91 -20.05 -36.46
C PHE A 237 -15.38 -19.92 -36.89
N LYS A 238 -15.64 -20.24 -38.16
CA LYS A 238 -16.97 -20.16 -38.80
C LYS A 238 -17.84 -21.37 -38.40
N GLY A 239 -18.27 -21.40 -37.14
CA GLY A 239 -19.02 -22.52 -36.54
C GLY A 239 -19.77 -22.13 -35.27
N PHE A 240 -20.50 -21.02 -35.30
CA PHE A 240 -21.13 -20.34 -34.15
C PHE A 240 -21.83 -21.28 -33.15
N TRP A 241 -22.64 -22.22 -33.63
CA TRP A 241 -23.44 -23.11 -32.77
C TRP A 241 -22.62 -24.18 -32.03
N LEU A 242 -21.55 -24.68 -32.64
CA LEU A 242 -20.67 -25.68 -32.00
C LEU A 242 -19.88 -25.05 -30.85
N TRP A 243 -19.34 -23.85 -31.08
CA TRP A 243 -18.53 -23.13 -30.09
C TRP A 243 -19.37 -22.53 -28.97
N MET A 244 -20.59 -22.08 -29.25
CA MET A 244 -21.54 -21.68 -28.20
C MET A 244 -21.96 -22.87 -27.32
N GLY A 245 -22.17 -24.06 -27.91
CA GLY A 245 -22.45 -25.28 -27.16
C GLY A 245 -21.28 -25.72 -26.28
N LEU A 246 -20.06 -25.69 -26.83
CA LEU A 246 -18.84 -26.00 -26.09
C LEU A 246 -18.56 -24.97 -24.98
N GLY A 247 -18.79 -23.69 -25.24
CA GLY A 247 -18.66 -22.60 -24.26
C GLY A 247 -19.65 -22.75 -23.11
N LEU A 248 -20.89 -23.16 -23.38
CA LEU A 248 -21.88 -23.45 -22.34
C LEU A 248 -21.48 -24.65 -21.48
N VAL A 249 -20.98 -25.72 -22.10
CA VAL A 249 -20.47 -26.90 -21.38
C VAL A 249 -19.26 -26.52 -20.53
N LEU A 250 -18.32 -25.74 -21.06
CA LEU A 250 -17.17 -25.22 -20.30
C LEU A 250 -17.62 -24.33 -19.14
N ALA A 251 -18.62 -23.47 -19.33
CA ALA A 251 -19.14 -22.58 -18.30
C ALA A 251 -19.77 -23.32 -17.11
N VAL A 252 -20.15 -24.60 -17.27
CA VAL A 252 -20.62 -25.46 -16.18
C VAL A 252 -19.50 -26.34 -15.65
N ALA A 253 -18.68 -26.92 -16.54
CA ALA A 253 -17.64 -27.88 -16.18
C ALA A 253 -16.43 -27.23 -15.50
N LEU A 254 -15.98 -26.05 -15.93
CA LEU A 254 -14.83 -25.36 -15.34
C LEU A 254 -15.08 -24.91 -13.90
N PRO A 255 -16.22 -24.26 -13.56
CA PRO A 255 -16.52 -23.94 -12.18
C PRO A 255 -16.56 -25.18 -11.29
N LEU A 256 -17.19 -26.27 -11.76
CA LEU A 256 -17.23 -27.53 -11.01
C LEU A 256 -15.84 -28.16 -10.83
N TYR A 257 -14.99 -28.10 -11.85
CA TYR A 257 -13.62 -28.59 -11.78
C TYR A 257 -12.79 -27.80 -10.77
N TYR A 258 -12.82 -26.46 -10.83
CA TYR A 258 -12.09 -25.60 -9.89
C TYR A 258 -12.61 -25.73 -8.45
N MET A 259 -13.93 -25.86 -8.25
CA MET A 259 -14.51 -26.15 -6.94
C MET A 259 -14.07 -27.52 -6.41
N ALA A 260 -13.94 -28.54 -7.27
CA ALA A 260 -13.53 -29.88 -6.87
C ALA A 260 -12.03 -29.96 -6.54
N THR A 261 -11.16 -29.24 -7.27
CA THR A 261 -9.72 -29.18 -6.97
C THR A 261 -9.44 -28.43 -5.67
N GLU A 262 -10.10 -27.30 -5.43
CA GLU A 262 -9.94 -26.55 -4.16
C GLU A 262 -10.52 -27.35 -2.97
N HIS A 263 -11.60 -28.12 -3.17
CA HIS A 263 -12.14 -29.01 -2.13
C HIS A 263 -11.22 -30.21 -1.83
N LYS A 264 -10.37 -30.64 -2.77
CA LYS A 264 -9.37 -31.68 -2.55
C LYS A 264 -8.16 -31.15 -1.78
N GLU A 265 -7.67 -29.96 -2.12
CA GLU A 265 -6.59 -29.29 -1.40
C GLU A 265 -6.96 -28.92 0.05
N LEU A 266 -8.22 -28.55 0.29
CA LEU A 266 -8.73 -28.23 1.63
C LEU A 266 -8.98 -29.46 2.52
N ARG A 267 -9.06 -30.68 1.95
CA ARG A 267 -9.40 -31.89 2.71
C ARG A 267 -8.19 -32.72 3.13
N GLY A 268 -7.00 -32.43 2.60
CA GLY A 268 -5.82 -33.22 2.91
C GLY A 268 -5.88 -34.61 2.24
N ASP A 269 -4.69 -35.09 1.91
CA ASP A 269 -4.40 -36.33 1.24
C ASP A 269 -4.69 -37.54 2.16
N ASP A 270 -5.88 -38.15 2.04
CA ASP A 270 -6.10 -39.52 2.53
C ASP A 270 -5.81 -40.48 1.38
N GLY A 271 -4.52 -40.63 1.08
CA GLY A 271 -3.97 -41.54 0.08
C GLY A 271 -2.92 -42.46 0.70
N ASP A 272 -3.33 -43.33 1.64
CA ASP A 272 -2.54 -44.52 2.01
C ASP A 272 -3.08 -45.72 1.20
N ASP A 273 -2.50 -45.88 0.00
CA ASP A 273 -2.45 -47.15 -0.72
C ASP A 273 -1.09 -47.77 -0.40
N ASP A 274 -1.05 -48.72 0.54
CA ASP A 274 -0.02 -49.76 0.59
C ASP A 274 -0.71 -51.12 0.51
N ALA A 275 -0.82 -51.62 -0.73
CA ALA A 275 -0.89 -53.04 -1.03
C ALA A 275 0.52 -53.62 -0.86
N ASP A 276 0.79 -54.73 -0.15
CA ASP A 276 0.53 -56.14 -0.54
C ASP A 276 1.40 -57.06 0.41
N PRO A 277 1.37 -58.42 0.39
CA PRO A 277 0.31 -59.43 0.26
C PRO A 277 0.54 -60.66 1.23
N PRO A 278 0.16 -61.92 0.92
CA PRO A 278 -0.73 -62.78 1.72
C PRO A 278 -0.02 -63.82 2.65
N GLY A 279 -0.73 -64.30 3.67
CA GLY A 279 -0.25 -65.39 4.55
C GLY A 279 -1.38 -66.09 5.29
N ASP A 280 -1.66 -67.31 4.85
CA ASP A 280 -2.61 -68.30 5.35
C ASP A 280 -2.17 -68.88 6.71
N ASP A 281 -3.10 -69.01 7.66
CA ASP A 281 -3.28 -70.21 8.50
C ASP A 281 -4.39 -69.96 9.56
N GLY A 282 -5.43 -70.81 9.51
CA GLY A 282 -6.60 -70.76 10.40
C GLY A 282 -6.37 -71.35 11.81
N PRO A 283 -7.39 -72.00 12.39
CA PRO A 283 -8.32 -71.34 13.32
C PRO A 283 -8.26 -71.91 14.74
N ALA A 284 -8.63 -71.12 15.76
CA ALA A 284 -8.98 -71.66 17.08
C ALA A 284 -9.98 -70.78 17.84
N THR A 285 -11.17 -71.32 17.95
CA THR A 285 -12.26 -71.10 18.90
C THR A 285 -11.78 -70.88 20.36
N VAL A 286 -12.56 -70.14 21.16
CA VAL A 286 -13.08 -70.47 22.52
C VAL A 286 -13.18 -69.24 23.46
N MET A 287 -14.44 -68.83 23.68
CA MET A 287 -15.12 -68.48 24.96
C MET A 287 -14.65 -67.29 25.82
N ALA A 288 -15.59 -66.35 26.04
CA ALA A 288 -15.80 -65.67 27.33
C ALA A 288 -16.25 -66.70 28.40
N PRO A 289 -15.96 -66.56 29.71
CA PRO A 289 -16.49 -65.50 30.61
C PRO A 289 -15.43 -65.06 31.67
N GLN A 290 -15.62 -64.11 32.59
CA GLN A 290 -16.75 -63.65 33.41
C GLN A 290 -16.69 -62.14 33.65
#